data_AF-A0A284VLT6-F1
#
_entry.id   AF-A0A284VLT6-F1
#
_cell.length_a   1.000
_cell.length_b   1.000
_cell.length_c   1.000
_cell.angle_alpha   90.00
_cell.angle_beta   90.00
_cell.angle_gamma   90.00
#
_symmetry.space_group_name_H-M   'P 1'
#
loop_
_entity.id
_entity.type
_entity.pdbx_description
1 polymer ?
#
loop_
_entity_poly.entity_id
_entity_poly.type
_entity_poly.pdbx_seq_one_letter_code
_entity_poly.pdbx_strand_id
1 'polypeptide(L)'
;MQTKKILSVLIIIIYLILLIPYTIVSNAGEAGIVIDSQEINATSLPEDVQDLLINKENSYYAILIEDQIVLEKKQVSQDKNQITKEKKLILSKENQEKDSFVKIDDIVIDLRVANNIIPVINQSFEKLIIGETGKARFGDIIETMSHYNLTPLLTFSSIDFLAGGLIVVLILTFISQRKVALWTIPAIISCYSFQFFLANLVSGMNQLEVGLMYRLFGLLFIPALPLTLGLKKFEETNEGKQKICELYRHNIKFLRGLIGTFKNID
;
A
#
# COMPACT_ATOMS: atom_id res chain seq x y z
N MET A 1 20.21 19.82 -23.57
CA MET A 1 20.09 18.34 -23.53
C MET A 1 20.41 17.77 -22.15
N GLN A 2 21.44 18.27 -21.46
CA GLN A 2 21.85 17.83 -20.11
C GLN A 2 20.80 18.14 -19.02
N THR A 3 20.18 19.33 -19.04
CA THR A 3 19.14 19.73 -18.07
C THR A 3 17.92 18.81 -18.08
N LYS A 4 17.49 18.33 -19.26
CA LYS A 4 16.36 17.40 -19.39
C LYS A 4 16.68 16.04 -18.75
N LYS A 5 17.91 15.54 -18.92
CA LYS A 5 18.35 14.29 -18.31
C LYS A 5 18.39 14.39 -16.79
N ILE A 6 18.93 15.49 -16.26
CA ILE A 6 18.98 15.75 -14.82
C ILE A 6 17.56 15.81 -14.25
N LEU A 7 16.65 16.55 -14.89
CA LEU A 7 15.25 16.64 -14.47
C LEU A 7 14.56 15.28 -14.48
N SER A 8 14.76 14.46 -15.52
CA SER A 8 14.21 13.10 -15.59
C SER A 8 14.69 12.21 -14.45
N VAL A 9 15.98 12.26 -14.13
CA VAL A 9 16.56 11.50 -13.01
C VAL A 9 15.96 11.98 -11.68
N LEU A 10 15.83 13.28 -11.49
CA LEU A 10 15.23 13.85 -10.28
C LEU A 10 13.78 13.39 -10.09
N ILE A 11 12.97 13.40 -11.15
CA ILE A 11 11.57 12.92 -11.10
C ILE A 11 11.51 11.46 -10.69
N ILE A 12 12.39 10.61 -11.24
CA ILE A 12 12.46 9.19 -10.88
C ILE A 12 12.86 9.01 -9.41
N ILE A 13 13.83 9.79 -8.91
CA ILE A 13 14.26 9.72 -7.52
C ILE A 13 13.12 10.14 -6.58
N ILE A 14 12.44 11.25 -6.88
CA ILE A 14 11.31 11.74 -6.08
C ILE A 14 10.21 10.67 -6.02
N TYR A 15 9.87 10.07 -7.16
CA TYR A 15 8.92 8.97 -7.25
C TYR A 15 9.33 7.77 -6.37
N LEU A 16 10.57 7.32 -6.49
CA LEU A 16 11.05 6.18 -5.69
C LEU A 16 11.02 6.48 -4.18
N ILE A 17 11.37 7.69 -3.77
CA ILE A 17 11.31 8.11 -2.36
C ILE A 17 9.86 8.18 -1.87
N LEU A 18 8.97 8.76 -2.66
CA LEU A 18 7.55 8.85 -2.33
C LEU A 18 6.86 7.49 -2.28
N LEU A 19 7.38 6.45 -2.92
CA LEU A 19 6.81 5.12 -2.84
C LEU A 19 7.00 4.45 -1.47
N ILE A 20 8.12 4.74 -0.79
CA ILE A 20 8.56 4.01 0.41
C ILE A 20 7.54 4.08 1.55
N PRO A 21 7.05 5.27 1.99
CA PRO A 21 6.18 5.37 3.16
C PRO A 21 4.94 4.49 3.07
N TYR A 22 4.20 4.58 1.98
CA TYR A 22 2.98 3.81 1.77
C TYR A 22 3.28 2.33 1.56
N THR A 23 4.39 1.98 0.88
CA THR A 23 4.79 0.57 0.73
C THR A 23 5.05 -0.08 2.09
N ILE A 24 5.74 0.62 3.00
CA ILE A 24 6.01 0.13 4.36
C ILE A 24 4.72 0.00 5.14
N VAL A 25 3.93 1.08 5.17
CA VAL A 25 2.69 1.14 5.94
C VAL A 25 1.72 0.06 5.44
N SER A 26 1.32 0.08 4.16
CA SER A 26 0.36 -0.89 3.58
C SER A 26 0.74 -2.36 3.77
N ASN A 27 2.02 -2.67 3.97
CA ASN A 27 2.53 -4.02 4.16
C ASN A 27 2.98 -4.30 5.61
N ALA A 28 2.53 -3.53 6.59
CA ALA A 28 2.80 -3.77 8.00
C ALA A 28 1.93 -4.90 8.61
N GLY A 29 0.83 -5.28 7.94
CA GLY A 29 -0.02 -6.40 8.34
C GLY A 29 -0.96 -6.05 9.49
N GLU A 30 -1.14 -6.98 10.43
CA GLU A 30 -1.82 -6.70 11.69
C GLU A 30 -0.87 -5.97 12.64
N ALA A 31 -0.74 -4.67 12.42
CA ALA A 31 0.13 -3.81 13.20
C ALA A 31 -0.58 -2.49 13.52
N GLY A 32 -0.12 -1.80 14.56
CA GLY A 32 -0.69 -0.53 14.97
C GLY A 32 0.18 0.21 15.98
N ILE A 33 -0.16 1.48 16.21
CA ILE A 33 0.51 2.28 17.23
C ILE A 33 -0.16 2.04 18.58
N VAL A 34 0.63 1.77 19.61
CA VAL A 34 0.15 1.63 20.99
C VAL A 34 -0.35 2.98 21.50
N ILE A 35 -1.65 3.08 21.73
CA ILE A 35 -2.31 4.25 22.33
C ILE A 35 -2.22 4.20 23.85
N ASP A 36 -2.40 3.00 24.39
CA ASP A 36 -2.45 2.73 25.83
C ASP A 36 -2.00 1.29 26.11
N SER A 37 -1.34 1.09 27.24
CA SER A 37 -0.90 -0.22 27.71
C SER A 37 -1.05 -0.26 29.22
N GLN A 38 -1.85 -1.19 29.72
CA GLN A 38 -2.13 -1.33 31.14
C GLN A 38 -2.02 -2.79 31.57
N GLU A 39 -1.43 -3.04 32.73
CA GLU A 39 -1.46 -4.37 33.33
C GLU A 39 -2.84 -4.63 33.93
N ILE A 40 -3.40 -5.78 33.59
CA ILE A 40 -4.74 -6.21 33.96
C ILE A 40 -4.66 -7.58 34.61
N ASN A 41 -5.51 -7.81 35.61
CA ASN A 41 -5.64 -9.14 36.17
C ASN A 41 -6.58 -9.96 35.29
N ALA A 42 -6.23 -11.20 34.98
CA ALA A 42 -7.10 -12.09 34.21
C ALA A 42 -8.50 -12.20 34.83
N THR A 43 -8.61 -12.17 36.17
CA THR A 43 -9.88 -12.28 36.88
C THR A 43 -10.80 -11.05 36.74
N SER A 44 -10.29 -9.92 36.24
CA SER A 44 -11.11 -8.71 36.00
C SER A 44 -11.73 -8.67 34.61
N LEU A 45 -11.40 -9.64 33.74
CA LEU A 45 -11.99 -9.77 32.41
C LEU A 45 -13.37 -10.47 32.48
N PRO A 46 -14.25 -10.30 31.49
CA PRO A 46 -15.46 -11.11 31.39
C PRO A 46 -15.14 -12.60 31.30
N GLU A 47 -15.99 -13.46 31.88
CA GLU A 47 -15.81 -14.92 31.93
C GLU A 47 -15.56 -15.52 30.53
N ASP A 48 -16.31 -15.07 29.53
CA ASP A 48 -16.17 -15.48 28.12
C ASP A 48 -14.77 -15.20 27.55
N VAL A 49 -14.08 -14.15 28.02
CA VAL A 49 -12.71 -13.81 27.59
C VAL A 49 -11.68 -14.58 28.43
N GLN A 50 -11.96 -14.82 29.72
CA GLN A 50 -11.10 -15.60 30.60
C GLN A 50 -10.91 -17.04 30.08
N ASP A 51 -11.99 -17.66 29.59
CA ASP A 51 -11.97 -19.01 29.04
C ASP A 51 -11.12 -19.13 27.76
N LEU A 52 -10.89 -18.01 27.09
CA LEU A 52 -10.11 -17.91 25.86
C LEU A 52 -8.61 -17.67 26.10
N LEU A 53 -8.22 -17.35 27.34
CA LEU A 53 -6.82 -17.18 27.70
C LEU A 53 -6.16 -18.56 27.79
N ILE A 54 -5.18 -18.82 26.91
CA ILE A 54 -4.48 -20.11 26.85
C ILE A 54 -3.80 -20.44 28.19
N ASN A 55 -3.24 -19.43 28.85
CA ASN A 55 -2.64 -19.58 30.16
C ASN A 55 -3.52 -18.92 31.21
N LYS A 56 -3.96 -19.68 32.22
CA LYS A 56 -4.63 -19.13 33.42
C LYS A 56 -3.62 -18.43 34.34
N GLU A 57 -2.75 -17.61 33.75
CA GLU A 57 -1.86 -16.70 34.46
C GLU A 57 -2.69 -15.56 35.07
N ASN A 58 -2.18 -14.99 36.17
CA ASN A 58 -2.92 -14.00 36.94
C ASN A 58 -2.92 -12.61 36.31
N SER A 59 -1.97 -12.28 35.40
CA SER A 59 -1.92 -10.95 34.78
C SER A 59 -1.55 -10.99 33.30
N TYR A 60 -2.09 -10.01 32.57
CA TYR A 60 -1.90 -9.75 31.15
C TYR A 60 -1.75 -8.24 30.94
N TYR A 61 -1.09 -7.81 29.87
CA TYR A 61 -1.12 -6.44 29.41
C TYR A 61 -2.24 -6.26 28.39
N ALA A 62 -3.12 -5.31 28.66
CA ALA A 62 -4.15 -4.87 27.75
C ALA A 62 -3.59 -3.69 26.93
N ILE A 63 -3.23 -3.96 25.68
CA ILE A 63 -2.56 -3.05 24.76
C ILE A 63 -3.57 -2.58 23.72
N LEU A 64 -3.94 -1.30 23.78
CA LEU A 64 -4.81 -0.69 22.79
C LEU A 64 -3.96 -0.17 21.63
N ILE A 65 -4.17 -0.72 20.44
CA ILE A 65 -3.50 -0.26 19.22
C ILE A 65 -4.46 0.47 18.27
N GLU A 66 -3.93 1.47 17.58
CA GLU A 66 -4.60 2.16 16.48
C GLU A 66 -4.03 1.69 15.15
N ASP A 67 -4.88 1.15 14.27
CA ASP A 67 -4.47 0.86 12.89
C ASP A 67 -4.26 2.17 12.12
N GLN A 68 -3.03 2.41 11.68
CA GLN A 68 -2.66 3.59 10.91
C GLN A 68 -3.22 3.54 9.47
N ILE A 69 -3.74 2.39 9.02
CA ILE A 69 -4.08 2.10 7.62
C ILE A 69 -5.58 1.92 7.46
N VAL A 70 -6.33 2.97 7.80
CA VAL A 70 -7.79 2.95 7.65
C VAL A 70 -8.22 3.31 6.23
N LEU A 71 -7.28 3.38 5.28
CA LEU A 71 -7.58 3.78 3.91
C LEU A 71 -8.03 2.63 3.00
N GLU A 72 -7.74 1.35 3.30
CA GLU A 72 -8.07 0.24 2.38
C GLU A 72 -8.99 -0.86 2.92
N LYS A 73 -9.20 -0.97 4.24
CA LYS A 73 -10.22 -1.89 4.79
C LYS A 73 -11.64 -1.32 4.78
N LYS A 74 -11.97 -0.43 3.84
CA LYS A 74 -13.37 -0.05 3.56
C LYS A 74 -14.09 -1.15 2.77
N GLN A 75 -14.31 -2.29 3.41
CA GLN A 75 -15.55 -3.02 3.14
C GLN A 75 -16.68 -2.23 3.80
N VAL A 76 -17.33 -1.39 2.99
CA VAL A 76 -18.75 -1.04 3.08
C VAL A 76 -19.34 -1.04 4.51
N SER A 77 -18.89 -0.14 5.37
CA SER A 77 -19.76 0.36 6.44
C SER A 77 -20.38 1.66 5.93
N GLN A 78 -21.58 1.51 5.38
CA GLN A 78 -22.48 2.61 5.05
C GLN A 78 -22.95 3.28 6.34
N ASP A 79 -22.09 4.06 7.00
CA ASP A 79 -22.58 5.13 7.85
C ASP A 79 -21.53 6.24 8.01
N LYS A 80 -21.90 7.42 7.50
CA LYS A 80 -21.46 8.77 7.86
C LYS A 80 -19.96 9.00 8.12
N ASN A 81 -19.28 9.59 7.13
CA ASN A 81 -18.31 10.70 7.20
C ASN A 81 -17.25 10.81 8.33
N GLN A 82 -17.01 9.78 9.14
CA GLN A 82 -15.89 9.72 10.07
C GLN A 82 -14.93 8.64 9.61
N ILE A 83 -13.67 9.03 9.40
CA ILE A 83 -12.56 8.09 9.26
C ILE A 83 -12.30 7.57 10.67
N THR A 84 -13.13 6.65 11.13
CA THR A 84 -12.93 6.01 12.44
C THR A 84 -11.76 5.06 12.27
N LYS A 85 -10.63 5.40 12.89
CA LYS A 85 -9.49 4.49 12.88
C LYS A 85 -9.84 3.25 13.66
N GLU A 86 -9.64 2.07 13.06
CA GLU A 86 -9.94 0.78 13.69
C GLU A 86 -9.02 0.63 14.90
N LYS A 87 -9.60 0.64 16.10
CA LYS A 87 -8.89 0.36 17.35
C LYS A 87 -9.00 -1.12 17.66
N LYS A 88 -7.87 -1.75 17.97
CA LYS A 88 -7.81 -3.17 18.37
C LYS A 88 -7.22 -3.26 19.76
N LEU A 89 -7.82 -4.08 20.60
CA LEU A 89 -7.30 -4.38 21.91
C LEU A 89 -6.58 -5.72 21.87
N ILE A 90 -5.33 -5.74 22.32
CA ILE A 90 -4.51 -6.94 22.38
C ILE A 90 -4.29 -7.32 23.84
N LEU A 91 -4.54 -8.58 24.18
CA LEU A 91 -4.12 -9.17 25.44
C LEU A 91 -2.80 -9.91 25.21
N SER A 92 -1.70 -9.32 25.67
CA SER A 92 -0.33 -9.83 25.52
C SER A 92 0.31 -10.05 26.89
N LYS A 93 1.36 -10.87 26.96
CA LYS A 93 2.17 -11.06 28.17
C LYS A 93 3.25 -10.00 28.34
N GLU A 94 3.64 -9.39 27.23
CA GLU A 94 4.70 -8.40 27.21
C GLU A 94 4.10 -7.00 27.23
N ASN A 95 4.67 -6.13 28.06
CA ASN A 95 4.33 -4.72 28.04
C ASN A 95 4.92 -4.06 26.79
N GLN A 96 4.17 -3.14 26.19
CA GLN A 96 4.65 -2.32 25.08
C GLN A 96 4.58 -0.85 25.45
N GLU A 97 5.59 -0.09 25.04
CA GLU A 97 5.64 1.34 25.32
C GLU A 97 4.57 2.07 24.52
N LYS A 98 3.99 3.11 25.12
CA LYS A 98 3.09 4.01 24.41
C LYS A 98 3.80 4.64 23.23
N ASP A 99 3.06 4.85 22.13
CA ASP A 99 3.52 5.37 20.85
C ASP A 99 4.46 4.44 20.07
N SER A 100 4.76 3.25 20.57
CA SER A 100 5.48 2.23 19.81
C SER A 100 4.60 1.59 18.72
N PHE A 101 5.20 1.23 17.60
CA PHE A 101 4.53 0.53 16.51
C PHE A 101 4.78 -0.98 16.61
N VAL A 102 3.73 -1.71 16.97
CA VAL A 102 3.79 -3.13 17.26
C VAL A 102 3.07 -3.94 16.19
N LYS A 103 3.63 -5.10 15.87
CA LYS A 103 3.02 -6.13 15.03
C LYS A 103 2.49 -7.23 15.94
N ILE A 104 1.36 -7.80 15.55
CA ILE A 104 0.79 -8.98 16.18
C ILE A 104 1.36 -10.19 15.46
N ASP A 105 2.15 -11.00 16.14
CA ASP A 105 2.87 -12.12 15.53
C ASP A 105 2.09 -13.43 15.67
N ASP A 106 1.54 -13.71 16.84
CA ASP A 106 0.83 -14.96 17.14
C ASP A 106 -0.62 -14.70 17.56
N ILE A 107 -1.49 -14.49 16.55
CA ILE A 107 -2.93 -14.34 16.78
C ILE A 107 -3.50 -15.70 17.17
N VAL A 108 -3.92 -15.83 18.42
CA VAL A 108 -4.62 -17.01 18.93
C VAL A 108 -6.10 -16.91 18.60
N ILE A 109 -6.69 -15.75 18.87
CA ILE A 109 -8.13 -15.48 18.71
C ILE A 109 -8.30 -14.04 18.20
N ASP A 110 -9.14 -13.88 17.18
CA ASP A 110 -9.63 -12.58 16.67
C ASP A 110 -11.16 -12.53 16.82
N LEU A 111 -11.64 -11.68 17.72
CA LEU A 111 -13.07 -11.47 17.97
C LEU A 111 -13.46 -10.04 17.65
N ARG A 112 -14.45 -9.88 16.78
CA ARG A 112 -15.14 -8.58 16.61
C ARG A 112 -16.10 -8.37 17.78
N VAL A 113 -15.85 -7.35 18.57
CA VAL A 113 -16.67 -7.05 19.75
C VAL A 113 -17.63 -5.93 19.40
N ALA A 114 -18.94 -6.20 19.49
CA ALA A 114 -19.95 -5.17 19.33
C ALA A 114 -19.95 -4.25 20.56
N ASN A 115 -19.20 -3.15 20.48
CA ASN A 115 -19.34 -1.95 21.30
C ASN A 115 -19.38 -2.17 22.83
N ASN A 116 -18.54 -3.07 23.34
CA ASN A 116 -18.44 -3.32 24.78
C ASN A 116 -17.08 -2.87 25.29
N ILE A 117 -17.12 -1.80 26.10
CA ILE A 117 -16.02 -1.34 26.94
C ILE A 117 -15.62 -2.53 27.81
N ILE A 118 -14.45 -3.12 27.57
CA ILE A 118 -13.82 -3.90 28.64
C ILE A 118 -13.51 -2.88 29.72
N PRO A 119 -14.08 -3.00 30.93
CA PRO A 119 -14.07 -1.95 31.96
C PRO A 119 -12.65 -1.55 32.42
N VAL A 120 -11.65 -2.30 31.96
CA VAL A 120 -10.24 -2.07 32.27
C VAL A 120 -9.63 -1.00 31.37
N ILE A 121 -10.17 -0.77 30.17
CA ILE A 121 -9.73 0.32 29.28
C ILE A 121 -10.95 1.19 28.97
N ASN A 122 -10.95 2.43 29.46
CA ASN A 122 -12.01 3.43 29.26
C ASN A 122 -12.07 3.95 27.80
N GLN A 123 -11.77 3.10 26.81
CA GLN A 123 -11.81 3.41 25.39
C GLN A 123 -12.52 2.30 24.61
N SER A 124 -13.30 2.68 23.62
CA SER A 124 -13.93 1.75 22.69
C SER A 124 -12.89 1.14 21.73
N PHE A 125 -13.05 -0.13 21.41
CA PHE A 125 -12.29 -0.86 20.40
C PHE A 125 -13.23 -1.76 19.60
N GLU A 126 -12.83 -2.13 18.38
CA GLU A 126 -13.66 -2.90 17.43
C GLU A 126 -13.30 -4.40 17.44
N LYS A 127 -12.04 -4.72 17.78
CA LYS A 127 -11.54 -6.09 17.82
C LYS A 127 -10.77 -6.37 19.10
N LEU A 128 -11.02 -7.55 19.65
CA LEU A 128 -10.22 -8.15 20.71
C LEU A 128 -9.34 -9.23 20.10
N ILE A 129 -8.04 -9.13 20.35
CA ILE A 129 -7.02 -10.05 19.89
C ILE A 129 -6.30 -10.63 21.12
N ILE A 130 -6.20 -11.93 21.20
CA ILE A 130 -5.36 -12.60 22.20
C ILE A 130 -4.12 -13.10 21.44
N GLY A 131 -2.94 -12.60 21.81
CA GLY A 131 -1.72 -12.91 21.09
C GLY A 131 -0.49 -12.14 21.57
N GLU A 132 0.67 -12.56 21.11
CA GLU A 132 1.94 -11.90 21.42
C GLU A 132 2.19 -10.71 20.49
N THR A 133 2.75 -9.65 21.07
CA THR A 133 3.12 -8.42 20.36
C THR A 133 4.63 -8.36 20.18
N GLY A 134 5.07 -8.18 18.93
CA GLY A 134 6.46 -7.98 18.57
C GLY A 134 6.71 -6.59 18.01
N LYS A 135 7.98 -6.18 17.96
CA LYS A 135 8.37 -4.98 17.21
C LYS A 135 8.24 -5.24 15.72
N ALA A 136 7.43 -4.43 15.02
CA ALA A 136 7.31 -4.57 13.58
C ALA A 136 8.63 -4.19 12.89
N ARG A 137 9.00 -4.90 11.82
CA ARG A 137 10.09 -4.44 10.97
C ARG A 137 9.65 -3.15 10.29
N PHE A 138 10.53 -2.15 10.31
CA PHE A 138 10.25 -0.76 9.90
C PHE A 138 9.26 -0.01 10.80
N GLY A 139 8.95 -0.52 12.00
CA GLY A 139 8.12 0.18 12.98
C GLY A 139 8.62 1.59 13.29
N ASP A 140 9.93 1.76 13.49
CA ASP A 140 10.58 3.06 13.73
C ASP A 140 10.25 4.12 12.66
N ILE A 141 10.08 3.71 11.38
CA ILE A 141 9.75 4.61 10.28
C ILE A 141 8.30 5.10 10.44
N ILE A 142 7.39 4.22 10.84
CA ILE A 142 5.98 4.54 11.08
C ILE A 142 5.82 5.38 12.35
N GLU A 143 6.55 5.04 13.41
CA GLU A 143 6.63 5.85 14.64
C GLU A 143 7.11 7.25 14.34
N THR A 144 8.20 7.38 13.56
CA THR A 144 8.73 8.68 13.11
C THR A 144 7.67 9.46 12.31
N MET A 145 6.97 8.81 11.38
CA MET A 145 5.92 9.45 10.60
C MET A 145 4.76 9.93 11.47
N SER A 146 4.37 9.16 12.48
CA SER A 146 3.31 9.53 13.42
C SER A 146 3.75 10.68 14.33
N HIS A 147 4.96 10.60 14.90
CA HIS A 147 5.53 11.59 15.81
C HIS A 147 5.63 12.98 15.17
N TYR A 148 6.09 13.05 13.91
CA TYR A 148 6.21 14.31 13.17
C TYR A 148 4.92 14.70 12.42
N ASN A 149 3.82 13.99 12.60
CA ASN A 149 2.55 14.19 11.90
C ASN A 149 2.73 14.29 10.37
N LEU A 150 3.48 13.35 9.80
CA LEU A 150 3.71 13.22 8.36
C LEU A 150 2.54 12.55 7.63
N THR A 151 1.32 12.66 8.17
CA THR A 151 0.08 12.19 7.53
C THR A 151 -0.09 12.68 6.08
N PRO A 152 0.26 13.94 5.73
CA PRO A 152 0.24 14.38 4.34
C PRO A 152 1.21 13.59 3.45
N LEU A 153 2.40 13.23 3.96
CA LEU A 153 3.38 12.44 3.21
C LEU A 153 2.83 11.05 2.88
N LEU A 154 2.16 10.40 3.83
CA LEU A 154 1.50 9.12 3.60
C LEU A 154 0.39 9.22 2.54
N THR A 155 -0.35 10.33 2.55
CA THR A 155 -1.40 10.61 1.55
C THR A 155 -0.81 10.82 0.16
N PHE A 156 0.28 11.59 0.04
CA PHE A 156 0.97 11.73 -1.25
C PHE A 156 1.58 10.41 -1.72
N SER A 157 2.12 9.63 -0.79
CA SER A 157 2.70 8.32 -1.05
C SER A 157 1.66 7.30 -1.55
N SER A 158 0.43 7.32 -1.01
CA SER A 158 -0.65 6.46 -1.51
C SER A 158 -1.11 6.85 -2.92
N ILE A 159 -1.23 8.15 -3.19
CA ILE A 159 -1.53 8.66 -4.53
C ILE A 159 -0.42 8.26 -5.52
N ASP A 160 0.84 8.36 -5.10
CA ASP A 160 1.99 7.98 -5.91
C ASP A 160 2.05 6.46 -6.16
N PHE A 161 1.67 5.65 -5.18
CA PHE A 161 1.53 4.21 -5.39
C PHE A 161 0.45 3.88 -6.43
N LEU A 162 -0.71 4.53 -6.36
CA LEU A 162 -1.85 4.28 -7.26
C LEU A 162 -1.66 4.86 -8.67
N ALA A 163 -1.15 6.08 -8.78
CA ALA A 163 -1.11 6.85 -10.04
C ALA A 163 0.30 7.30 -10.46
N GLY A 164 1.29 7.24 -9.56
CA GLY A 164 2.64 7.77 -9.78
C GLY A 164 3.35 7.09 -10.95
N GLY A 165 3.23 5.76 -11.10
CA GLY A 165 3.82 5.03 -12.22
C GLY A 165 3.33 5.57 -13.59
N LEU A 166 2.04 5.82 -13.73
CA LEU A 166 1.46 6.45 -14.93
C LEU A 166 1.96 7.89 -15.11
N ILE A 167 1.86 8.71 -14.06
CA ILE A 167 2.21 10.14 -14.10
C ILE A 167 3.68 10.32 -14.47
N VAL A 168 4.59 9.57 -13.84
CA VAL A 168 6.03 9.63 -14.11
C VAL A 168 6.32 9.28 -15.55
N VAL A 169 5.77 8.19 -16.08
CA VAL A 169 5.99 7.81 -17.48
C VAL A 169 5.47 8.89 -18.43
N LEU A 170 4.29 9.46 -18.18
CA LEU A 170 3.73 10.53 -19.02
C LEU A 170 4.58 11.80 -18.98
N ILE A 171 5.04 12.23 -17.80
CA ILE A 171 5.91 13.39 -17.66
C ILE A 171 7.24 13.16 -18.40
N LEU A 172 7.86 11.99 -18.21
CA LEU A 172 9.11 11.64 -18.89
C LEU A 172 8.93 11.61 -20.42
N THR A 173 7.81 11.09 -20.89
CA THR A 173 7.43 11.08 -22.31
C THR A 173 7.29 12.50 -22.85
N PHE A 174 6.60 13.37 -22.12
CA PHE A 174 6.37 14.75 -22.52
C PHE A 174 7.70 15.55 -22.58
N ILE A 175 8.58 15.39 -21.59
CA ILE A 175 9.91 16.02 -21.56
C ILE A 175 10.77 15.55 -22.74
N SER A 176 10.69 14.26 -23.07
CA SER A 176 11.51 13.61 -24.10
C SER A 176 11.03 13.92 -25.52
N GLN A 177 9.77 13.64 -25.83
CA GLN A 177 9.28 13.56 -27.21
C GLN A 177 8.00 14.39 -27.50
N ARG A 178 7.37 14.99 -26.47
CA ARG A 178 6.10 15.77 -26.58
C ARG A 178 4.95 15.04 -27.32
N LYS A 179 5.04 13.71 -27.47
CA LYS A 179 4.06 12.85 -28.15
C LYS A 179 3.97 11.54 -27.40
N VAL A 180 2.80 10.90 -27.41
CA VAL A 180 2.62 9.56 -26.86
C VAL A 180 3.40 8.58 -27.73
N ALA A 181 4.32 7.84 -27.11
CA ALA A 181 5.19 6.89 -27.78
C ALA A 181 4.78 5.45 -27.44
N LEU A 182 5.08 4.49 -28.31
CA LEU A 182 4.73 3.08 -28.09
C LEU A 182 5.42 2.50 -26.86
N TRP A 183 6.65 2.94 -26.57
CA TRP A 183 7.39 2.50 -25.39
C TRP A 183 6.72 2.90 -24.07
N THR A 184 5.77 3.85 -24.09
CA THR A 184 5.07 4.28 -22.85
C THR A 184 4.24 3.18 -22.22
N ILE A 185 3.60 2.31 -23.01
CA ILE A 185 2.74 1.22 -22.51
C ILE A 185 3.57 0.24 -21.67
N PRO A 186 4.64 -0.40 -22.19
CA PRO A 186 5.44 -1.29 -21.38
C PRO A 186 6.22 -0.56 -20.28
N ALA A 187 6.50 0.74 -20.41
CA ALA A 187 7.09 1.53 -19.33
C ALA A 187 6.14 1.65 -18.13
N ILE A 188 4.86 1.92 -18.37
CA ILE A 188 3.83 1.97 -17.32
C ILE A 188 3.74 0.62 -16.63
N ILE A 189 3.67 -0.48 -17.40
CA ILE A 189 3.64 -1.85 -16.85
C ILE A 189 4.89 -2.12 -16.02
N SER A 190 6.06 -1.72 -16.50
CA SER A 190 7.34 -1.89 -15.77
C SER A 190 7.34 -1.13 -14.45
N CYS A 191 6.87 0.12 -14.44
CA CYS A 191 6.78 0.93 -13.22
C CYS A 191 5.85 0.28 -12.19
N TYR A 192 4.60 -0.03 -12.56
CA TYR A 192 3.66 -0.66 -11.63
C TYR A 192 4.15 -2.03 -11.16
N SER A 193 4.68 -2.85 -12.07
CA SER A 193 5.26 -4.14 -11.69
C SER A 193 6.39 -3.97 -10.67
N PHE A 194 7.27 -2.98 -10.86
CA PHE A 194 8.34 -2.69 -9.89
C PHE A 194 7.80 -2.17 -8.55
N GLN A 195 6.72 -1.39 -8.52
CA GLN A 195 6.07 -0.99 -7.27
C GLN A 195 5.57 -2.20 -6.50
N PHE A 196 4.88 -3.12 -7.17
CA PHE A 196 4.42 -4.37 -6.56
C PHE A 196 5.58 -5.28 -6.15
N PHE A 197 6.70 -5.27 -6.87
CA PHE A 197 7.92 -5.97 -6.44
C PHE A 197 8.41 -5.45 -5.08
N LEU A 198 8.50 -4.12 -4.92
CA LEU A 198 8.90 -3.51 -3.66
C LEU A 198 7.91 -3.81 -2.53
N ALA A 199 6.60 -3.74 -2.81
CA ALA A 199 5.56 -4.13 -1.87
C ALA A 199 5.74 -5.58 -1.42
N ASN A 200 5.87 -6.52 -2.37
CA ASN A 200 6.07 -7.94 -2.07
C ASN A 200 7.34 -8.22 -1.25
N LEU A 201 8.42 -7.46 -1.49
CA LEU A 201 9.64 -7.56 -0.67
C LEU A 201 9.36 -7.16 0.77
N VAL A 202 8.68 -6.03 0.98
CA VAL A 202 8.30 -5.56 2.32
C VAL A 202 7.34 -6.54 2.98
N SER A 203 6.31 -7.03 2.27
CA SER A 203 5.39 -8.05 2.79
C SER A 203 6.16 -9.31 3.22
N GLY A 204 7.10 -9.78 2.40
CA GLY A 204 7.94 -10.94 2.70
C GLY A 204 8.84 -10.72 3.91
N MET A 205 9.39 -9.51 4.07
CA MET A 205 10.14 -9.14 5.27
C MET A 205 9.26 -9.14 6.52
N ASN A 206 7.99 -8.77 6.40
CA ASN A 206 6.99 -8.78 7.46
C ASN A 206 6.26 -10.12 7.63
N GLN A 207 6.69 -11.17 6.92
CA GLN A 207 6.09 -12.52 6.95
C GLN A 207 4.60 -12.54 6.55
N LEU A 208 4.16 -11.58 5.74
CA LEU A 208 2.81 -11.53 5.21
C LEU A 208 2.68 -12.43 3.99
N GLU A 209 1.56 -13.14 3.91
CA GLU A 209 1.27 -13.98 2.75
C GLU A 209 0.90 -13.10 1.54
N VAL A 210 1.78 -13.09 0.54
CA VAL A 210 1.51 -12.44 -0.74
C VAL A 210 0.91 -13.47 -1.70
N GLY A 211 -0.26 -13.18 -2.27
CA GLY A 211 -0.88 -14.03 -3.29
C GLY A 211 -0.01 -14.21 -4.55
N LEU A 212 -0.10 -15.38 -5.17
CA LEU A 212 0.73 -15.73 -6.34
C LEU A 212 0.65 -14.70 -7.47
N MET A 213 -0.55 -14.18 -7.76
CA MET A 213 -0.78 -13.20 -8.81
C MET A 213 0.02 -11.90 -8.59
N TYR A 214 0.08 -11.41 -7.34
CA TYR A 214 0.85 -10.22 -6.99
C TYR A 214 2.36 -10.46 -7.10
N ARG A 215 2.82 -11.66 -6.72
CA ARG A 215 4.24 -12.05 -6.91
C ARG A 215 4.63 -12.08 -8.38
N LEU A 216 3.82 -12.74 -9.21
CA LEU A 216 4.05 -12.83 -10.65
C LEU A 216 3.98 -11.46 -11.32
N PHE A 217 2.97 -10.66 -10.99
CA PHE A 217 2.86 -9.28 -11.48
C PHE A 217 4.07 -8.45 -11.08
N GLY A 218 4.56 -8.58 -9.85
CA GLY A 218 5.78 -7.94 -9.37
C GLY A 218 7.04 -8.31 -10.15
N LEU A 219 7.07 -9.42 -10.89
CA LEU A 219 8.24 -9.82 -11.69
C LEU A 219 8.13 -9.42 -13.17
N LEU A 220 6.99 -8.90 -13.62
CA LEU A 220 6.77 -8.50 -15.02
C LEU A 220 7.67 -7.36 -15.50
N PHE A 221 8.27 -6.56 -14.61
CA PHE A 221 9.21 -5.52 -15.00
C PHE A 221 10.48 -6.11 -15.63
N ILE A 222 10.84 -7.37 -15.32
CA ILE A 222 12.01 -8.05 -15.88
C ILE A 222 11.92 -8.15 -17.41
N PRO A 223 10.83 -8.64 -18.02
CA PRO A 223 10.64 -8.60 -19.47
C PRO A 223 10.15 -7.23 -19.99
N ALA A 224 9.34 -6.49 -19.22
CA ALA A 224 8.75 -5.24 -19.71
C ALA A 224 9.77 -4.09 -19.84
N LEU A 225 10.80 -4.04 -18.99
CA LEU A 225 11.83 -3.01 -19.04
C LEU A 225 12.72 -3.13 -20.30
N PRO A 226 13.27 -4.32 -20.66
CA PRO A 226 13.93 -4.52 -21.94
C PRO A 226 13.04 -4.20 -23.14
N LEU A 227 11.75 -4.58 -23.09
CA LEU A 227 10.80 -4.27 -24.16
C LEU A 227 10.60 -2.77 -24.33
N THR A 228 10.51 -2.03 -23.22
CA THR A 228 10.43 -0.57 -23.20
C THR A 228 11.64 0.07 -23.88
N LEU A 229 12.85 -0.36 -23.52
CA LEU A 229 14.09 0.14 -24.10
C LEU A 229 14.24 -0.24 -25.58
N GLY A 230 13.84 -1.48 -25.92
CA GLY A 230 13.86 -2.00 -27.28
C GLY A 230 12.91 -1.21 -28.20
N LEU A 231 11.67 -1.00 -27.76
CA LEU A 231 10.72 -0.17 -28.50
C LEU A 231 11.22 1.26 -28.64
N LYS A 232 11.70 1.87 -27.57
CA LYS A 232 12.25 3.24 -27.62
C LYS A 232 13.36 3.35 -28.67
N LYS A 233 14.30 2.40 -28.70
CA LYS A 233 15.37 2.35 -29.71
C LYS A 233 14.81 2.13 -31.12
N PHE A 234 13.81 1.27 -31.26
CA PHE A 234 13.15 1.01 -32.53
C PHE A 234 12.47 2.28 -33.09
N GLU A 235 11.80 3.08 -32.26
CA GLU A 235 11.17 4.34 -32.70
C GLU A 235 12.17 5.40 -33.19
N GLU A 236 13.44 5.30 -32.77
CA GLU A 236 14.48 6.21 -33.23
C GLU A 236 14.96 5.87 -34.65
N THR A 237 14.75 4.62 -35.10
CA THR A 237 15.12 4.15 -36.45
C THR A 237 14.18 4.67 -37.54
N ASN A 238 14.67 4.71 -38.79
CA ASN A 238 13.86 5.12 -39.94
C ASN A 238 12.71 4.14 -40.21
N GLU A 239 12.99 2.83 -40.12
CA GLU A 239 11.98 1.78 -40.28
C GLU A 239 10.88 1.88 -39.22
N GLY A 240 11.27 2.08 -37.96
CA GLY A 240 10.32 2.26 -36.86
C GLY A 240 9.41 3.46 -37.07
N LYS A 241 9.97 4.63 -37.41
CA LYS A 241 9.17 5.83 -37.71
C LYS A 241 8.16 5.59 -38.83
N GLN A 242 8.55 4.89 -39.89
CA GLN A 242 7.65 4.57 -41.00
C GLN A 242 6.51 3.65 -40.55
N LYS A 243 6.82 2.51 -39.91
CA LYS A 243 5.82 1.56 -39.41
C LYS A 243 4.86 2.19 -38.41
N ILE A 244 5.36 3.08 -37.55
CA ILE A 244 4.54 3.82 -36.58
C ILE A 244 3.58 4.77 -37.30
N CYS A 245 4.05 5.49 -38.32
CA CYS A 245 3.19 6.36 -39.13
C CYS A 245 2.10 5.57 -39.87
N GLU A 246 2.43 4.39 -40.40
CA GLU A 246 1.45 3.49 -41.01
C GLU A 246 0.40 3.02 -40.01
N LEU A 247 0.83 2.65 -38.80
CA LEU A 247 -0.04 2.20 -37.71
C LEU A 247 -0.98 3.33 -37.23
N TYR A 248 -0.47 4.55 -37.08
CA TYR A 248 -1.32 5.73 -36.79
C TYR A 248 -2.32 6.03 -37.90
N ARG A 249 -1.90 5.97 -39.17
CA ARG A 249 -2.82 6.16 -40.31
C ARG A 249 -3.91 5.10 -40.32
N HIS A 250 -3.57 3.85 -40.05
CA HIS A 250 -4.52 2.75 -39.97
C HIS A 250 -5.53 2.96 -38.83
N ASN A 251 -5.06 3.30 -37.62
CA ASN A 251 -5.92 3.56 -36.47
C ASN A 251 -6.85 4.76 -36.67
N ILE A 252 -6.36 5.85 -37.27
CA ILE A 252 -7.22 7.01 -37.61
C ILE A 252 -8.30 6.61 -38.62
N LYS A 253 -7.96 5.78 -39.61
CA LYS A 253 -8.92 5.27 -40.60
C LYS A 253 -9.98 4.37 -39.94
N PHE A 254 -9.56 3.48 -39.04
CA PHE A 254 -10.45 2.61 -38.26
C PHE A 254 -11.40 3.43 -37.36
N LEU A 255 -10.88 4.39 -36.60
CA LEU A 255 -11.68 5.27 -35.73
C LEU A 255 -12.68 6.11 -36.54
N ARG A 256 -12.28 6.63 -37.70
CA ARG A 256 -13.21 7.32 -38.62
C ARG A 256 -14.29 6.39 -39.16
N GLY A 257 -13.96 5.13 -39.44
CA GLY A 257 -14.91 4.11 -39.86
C GLY A 257 -15.95 3.80 -38.78
N LEU A 258 -15.50 3.66 -37.52
CA LEU A 258 -16.36 3.50 -36.34
C LEU A 258 -17.28 4.71 -36.14
N ILE A 259 -16.74 5.93 -36.14
CA ILE A 259 -17.54 7.15 -35.97
C ILE A 259 -18.55 7.31 -37.12
N GLY A 260 -18.15 6.96 -38.35
CA GLY A 260 -19.04 6.99 -39.52
C GLY A 260 -20.16 5.95 -39.46
N THR A 261 -19.93 4.78 -38.85
CA THR A 261 -20.97 3.77 -38.64
C THR A 261 -21.94 4.18 -37.53
N PHE A 262 -21.47 4.83 -36.46
CA PHE A 262 -22.35 5.39 -35.43
C PHE A 262 -23.20 6.58 -35.93
N LYS A 263 -22.74 7.32 -36.95
CA LYS A 263 -23.49 8.42 -37.55
C LYS A 263 -24.62 7.99 -38.52
N ASN A 264 -24.65 6.71 -38.91
CA ASN A 264 -25.66 6.12 -39.79
C ASN A 264 -26.68 5.26 -39.03
N ILE A 265 -26.65 5.29 -37.68
CA ILE A 265 -27.63 4.67 -36.79
C ILE A 265 -28.44 5.82 -36.17
N ASP A 266 -29.14 6.58 -37.01
CA ASP A 266 -30.23 7.50 -36.66
C ASP A 266 -31.26 7.45 -37.80
#